data_AF-A0A1Y2HD70-F1
#
_entry.id   AF-A0A1Y2HD70-F1
#
_cell.length_a   1.000
_cell.length_b   1.000
_cell.length_c   1.000
_cell.angle_alpha   90.00
_cell.angle_beta   90.00
_cell.angle_gamma   90.00
#
_symmetry.space_group_name_H-M   'P 1'
#
loop_
_entity.id
_entity.type
_entity.pdbx_description
1 polymer ?
#
loop_
_entity_poly.entity_id
_entity_poly.type
_entity_poly.pdbx_seq_one_letter_code
_entity_poly.pdbx_strand_id
1 'polypeptide(L)'
;MAIVTIESVAVRYMYSASDIPSLELTFALLRLVRLLHTGDTLIWFRDMRFPYVPRAFSRLLKNLLVAVYVSLFNSCIFWFTSSRLHPQRRFIARYLVDDEGIPTGLLFRFLFNYVDAQKALFFILRDVKVVWEAGYQAVEMLLASVVYGSIFGNLVSIVRSLNVQGHYDKMAKSRNFKKTFLRQYLIANQFPATLQQRILDQEEFDFLHKKGMDLDEIVNSLPSGMRRDILMHLYWSLIEKVPLFAKTDMAFKQALIERITMINVQSGFYVFKQGDTGTDLFLVKKGAVAIMSADETRLAT
;
A
#
# COMPACT_ATOMS: atom_id res chain seq x y z
N MET A 1 -48.70 42.14 -14.66
CA MET A 1 -47.73 41.38 -13.84
C MET A 1 -48.45 40.12 -13.38
N ALA A 2 -48.45 39.08 -14.20
CA ALA A 2 -49.28 37.89 -13.97
C ALA A 2 -48.65 37.06 -12.85
N ILE A 3 -49.43 36.83 -11.79
CA ILE A 3 -49.11 35.88 -10.73
C ILE A 3 -49.14 34.50 -11.40
N VAL A 4 -47.96 34.04 -11.78
CA VAL A 4 -47.76 32.67 -12.26
C VAL A 4 -47.95 31.79 -11.02
N THR A 5 -49.15 31.22 -10.88
CA THR A 5 -49.48 30.31 -9.78
C THR A 5 -48.53 29.11 -9.83
N ILE A 6 -48.04 28.70 -8.67
CA ILE A 6 -47.13 27.56 -8.47
C ILE A 6 -47.65 26.29 -9.19
N GLU A 7 -48.97 26.14 -9.31
CA GLU A 7 -49.62 25.09 -10.10
C GLU A 7 -49.23 25.09 -11.59
N SER A 8 -49.22 26.24 -12.26
CA SER A 8 -48.94 26.34 -13.70
C SER A 8 -47.48 26.02 -14.06
N VAL A 9 -46.56 26.33 -13.15
CA VAL A 9 -45.12 26.05 -13.29
C VAL A 9 -44.82 24.60 -12.94
N ALA A 10 -45.51 24.05 -11.94
CA ALA A 10 -45.38 22.65 -11.58
C ALA A 10 -45.70 21.73 -12.77
N VAL A 11 -46.78 21.99 -13.52
CA VAL A 11 -47.17 21.14 -14.67
C VAL A 11 -46.11 21.08 -15.78
N ARG A 12 -45.42 22.18 -16.11
CA ARG A 12 -44.41 22.20 -17.20
C ARG A 12 -43.13 21.44 -16.86
N TYR A 13 -42.81 21.30 -15.57
CA TYR A 13 -41.58 20.67 -15.09
C TYR A 13 -41.83 19.36 -14.32
N MET A 14 -43.07 18.88 -14.28
CA MET A 14 -43.44 17.59 -13.71
C MET A 14 -43.41 16.54 -14.81
N TYR A 15 -42.49 15.59 -14.69
CA TYR A 15 -42.50 14.36 -15.47
C TYR A 15 -43.25 13.29 -14.67
N SER A 16 -44.22 12.65 -15.34
CA SER A 16 -45.00 11.52 -14.84
C SER A 16 -44.68 10.28 -15.66
N ALA A 17 -44.87 9.09 -15.08
CA ALA A 17 -44.72 7.83 -15.81
C ALA A 17 -45.65 7.71 -17.03
N SER A 18 -46.76 8.46 -17.04
CA SER A 18 -47.68 8.58 -18.17
C SER A 18 -47.07 9.25 -19.41
N ASP A 19 -46.02 10.05 -19.22
CA ASP A 19 -45.41 10.84 -20.29
C ASP A 19 -44.32 10.06 -21.04
N ILE A 20 -44.00 8.85 -20.58
CA ILE A 20 -42.96 7.99 -21.13
C ILE A 20 -43.60 6.94 -22.05
N PRO A 21 -43.35 6.95 -23.36
CA PRO A 21 -43.89 5.95 -24.28
C PRO A 21 -43.36 4.55 -23.93
N SER A 22 -44.26 3.57 -23.81
CA SER A 22 -43.91 2.19 -23.42
C SER A 22 -42.92 1.52 -24.38
N LEU A 23 -43.04 1.79 -25.69
CA LEU A 23 -42.12 1.28 -26.71
C LEU A 23 -40.71 1.85 -26.53
N GLU A 24 -40.57 3.16 -26.32
CA GLU A 24 -39.26 3.78 -26.10
C GLU A 24 -38.58 3.25 -24.82
N LEU A 25 -39.38 3.00 -23.78
CA LEU A 25 -38.89 2.39 -22.55
C LEU A 25 -38.32 0.98 -22.80
N THR A 26 -39.02 0.13 -23.56
CA THR A 26 -38.54 -1.22 -23.88
C THR A 26 -37.24 -1.19 -24.69
N PHE A 27 -37.13 -0.30 -25.68
CA PHE A 27 -35.88 -0.11 -26.43
C PHE A 27 -34.73 0.42 -25.55
N ALA A 28 -35.02 1.34 -24.64
CA ALA A 28 -34.03 1.86 -23.70
C ALA A 28 -33.52 0.75 -22.74
N LEU A 29 -34.41 -0.09 -22.23
CA LEU A 29 -34.06 -1.24 -21.38
C LEU A 29 -33.22 -2.28 -22.14
N LEU A 30 -33.56 -2.58 -23.40
CA LEU A 30 -32.76 -3.47 -24.25
C LEU A 30 -31.35 -2.90 -24.51
N ARG A 31 -31.20 -1.57 -24.62
CA ARG A 31 -29.88 -0.94 -24.75
C ARG A 31 -29.03 -1.09 -23.49
N LEU A 32 -29.62 -1.23 -22.30
CA LEU A 32 -28.87 -1.49 -21.06
C LEU A 32 -28.16 -2.85 -21.07
N VAL A 33 -28.53 -3.79 -21.93
CA VAL A 33 -27.78 -5.05 -22.10
C VAL A 33 -26.34 -4.79 -22.54
N ARG A 34 -26.08 -3.70 -23.28
CA ARG A 34 -24.73 -3.28 -23.65
C ARG A 34 -23.86 -2.93 -22.44
N LEU A 35 -24.47 -2.63 -21.29
CA LEU A 35 -23.76 -2.31 -20.06
C LEU A 35 -23.04 -3.54 -19.47
N LEU A 36 -23.42 -4.76 -19.87
CA LEU A 36 -22.70 -5.98 -19.50
C LEU A 36 -21.28 -6.00 -20.10
N HIS A 37 -21.09 -5.45 -21.31
CA HIS A 37 -19.77 -5.35 -21.92
C HIS A 37 -18.83 -4.37 -21.18
N THR A 38 -19.39 -3.46 -20.39
CA THR A 38 -18.59 -2.56 -19.53
C THR A 38 -17.85 -3.31 -18.42
N GLY A 39 -18.21 -4.58 -18.15
CA GLY A 39 -17.51 -5.44 -17.21
C GLY A 39 -16.03 -5.61 -17.56
N ASP A 40 -15.71 -5.83 -18.84
CA ASP A 40 -14.33 -6.00 -19.31
C ASP A 40 -13.50 -4.73 -19.10
N THR A 41 -14.11 -3.55 -19.34
CA THR A 41 -13.46 -2.27 -19.06
C THR A 41 -13.24 -2.04 -17.56
N LEU A 42 -14.14 -2.49 -16.68
CA LEU A 42 -13.95 -2.41 -15.23
C LEU A 42 -12.82 -3.33 -14.75
N ILE A 43 -12.71 -4.54 -15.31
CA ILE A 43 -11.62 -5.48 -15.02
C ILE A 43 -10.29 -4.89 -15.50
N TRP A 44 -10.25 -4.37 -16.72
CA TRP A 44 -9.08 -3.70 -17.28
C TRP A 44 -8.66 -2.50 -16.40
N PHE A 45 -9.61 -1.66 -15.98
CA PHE A 45 -9.34 -0.50 -15.13
C PHE A 45 -8.81 -0.90 -13.75
N ARG A 46 -9.35 -1.98 -13.17
CA ARG A 46 -8.87 -2.57 -11.92
C ARG A 46 -7.41 -3.03 -12.06
N ASP A 47 -7.04 -3.64 -13.18
CA ASP A 47 -5.72 -4.25 -13.37
C ASP A 47 -4.64 -3.27 -13.90
N MET A 48 -5.05 -2.13 -14.44
CA MET A 48 -4.15 -1.06 -14.94
C MET A 48 -3.14 -0.57 -13.88
N ARG A 49 -1.83 -0.62 -14.14
CA ARG A 49 -0.82 -0.17 -13.15
C ARG A 49 -0.37 1.26 -13.44
N PHE A 50 -0.43 2.14 -12.44
CA PHE A 50 0.18 3.47 -12.54
C PHE A 50 1.65 3.40 -12.09
N PRO A 51 2.63 3.69 -12.96
CA PRO A 51 4.05 3.50 -12.65
C PRO A 51 4.58 4.41 -11.53
N TYR A 52 3.97 5.58 -11.33
CA TYR A 52 4.45 6.59 -10.36
C TYR A 52 3.66 6.64 -9.05
N VAL A 53 2.65 5.79 -8.88
CA VAL A 53 1.76 5.82 -7.70
C VAL A 53 1.93 4.52 -6.91
N PRO A 54 2.16 4.58 -5.58
CA PRO A 54 2.24 3.37 -4.77
C PRO A 54 0.97 2.53 -4.90
N ARG A 55 1.11 1.20 -4.93
CA ARG A 55 0.00 0.27 -5.21
C ARG A 55 -1.22 0.49 -4.30
N ALA A 56 -0.99 0.83 -3.03
CA ALA A 56 -2.07 1.07 -2.07
C ALA A 56 -2.90 2.31 -2.43
N PHE A 57 -2.25 3.41 -2.80
CA PHE A 57 -2.91 4.64 -3.26
C PHE A 57 -3.64 4.44 -4.59
N SER A 58 -3.03 3.71 -5.53
CA SER A 58 -3.67 3.37 -6.81
C SER A 58 -4.97 2.58 -6.61
N ARG A 59 -5.00 1.61 -5.68
CA ARG A 59 -6.23 0.87 -5.35
C ARG A 59 -7.31 1.77 -4.77
N LEU A 60 -6.96 2.65 -3.84
CA LEU A 60 -7.92 3.57 -3.23
C LEU A 60 -8.54 4.50 -4.27
N LEU A 61 -7.71 5.14 -5.11
CA LEU A 61 -8.17 6.06 -6.14
C LEU A 61 -9.17 5.40 -7.10
N LYS A 62 -8.86 4.18 -7.56
CA LYS A 62 -9.75 3.42 -8.43
C LYS A 62 -11.06 3.06 -7.74
N ASN A 63 -11.01 2.61 -6.49
CA ASN A 63 -12.22 2.29 -5.73
C ASN A 63 -13.10 3.53 -5.53
N LEU A 64 -12.52 4.72 -5.32
CA LEU A 64 -13.26 5.97 -5.26
C LEU A 64 -13.91 6.32 -6.61
N LEU A 65 -13.20 6.16 -7.72
CA LEU A 65 -13.75 6.39 -9.07
C LEU A 65 -14.88 5.42 -9.39
N VAL A 66 -14.75 4.14 -9.01
CA VAL A 66 -15.82 3.14 -9.16
C VAL A 66 -17.00 3.49 -8.26
N ALA A 67 -16.78 3.95 -7.01
CA ALA A 67 -17.86 4.40 -6.14
C ALA A 67 -18.63 5.60 -6.72
N VAL A 68 -17.91 6.56 -7.31
CA VAL A 68 -18.49 7.68 -8.06
C VAL A 68 -19.37 7.18 -9.21
N TYR A 69 -18.87 6.25 -10.00
CA TYR A 69 -19.65 5.65 -11.10
C TYR A 69 -20.88 4.88 -10.61
N VAL A 70 -20.76 4.07 -9.55
CA VAL A 70 -21.87 3.32 -8.95
C VAL A 70 -22.94 4.27 -8.42
N SER A 71 -22.55 5.38 -7.79
CA SER A 71 -23.51 6.39 -7.31
C SER A 71 -24.30 7.03 -8.44
N LEU A 72 -23.71 7.20 -9.63
CA LEU A 72 -24.39 7.75 -10.79
C LEU A 72 -25.47 6.79 -11.27
N PHE A 73 -25.12 5.52 -11.38
CA PHE A 73 -26.07 4.47 -11.74
C PHE A 73 -27.21 4.37 -10.72
N ASN A 74 -26.87 4.39 -9.43
CA ASN A 74 -27.85 4.42 -8.34
C ASN A 74 -28.79 5.63 -8.42
N SER A 75 -28.26 6.81 -8.76
CA SER A 75 -29.07 8.03 -8.94
C SER A 75 -30.06 7.89 -10.09
N CYS A 76 -29.63 7.29 -11.20
CA CYS A 76 -30.51 7.01 -12.35
C CYS A 76 -31.61 6.01 -11.99
N ILE A 77 -31.28 4.94 -11.25
CA ILE A 77 -32.27 3.95 -10.80
C ILE A 77 -33.27 4.61 -9.86
N PHE A 78 -32.81 5.35 -8.84
CA PHE A 78 -33.69 6.05 -7.90
C PHE A 78 -34.60 7.05 -8.61
N TRP A 79 -34.08 7.80 -9.58
CA TRP A 79 -34.89 8.72 -10.40
C TRP A 79 -35.97 7.97 -11.19
N PHE A 80 -35.61 6.84 -11.79
CA PHE A 80 -36.51 6.01 -12.56
C PHE A 80 -37.59 5.34 -11.70
N THR A 81 -37.26 4.83 -10.52
CA THR A 81 -38.25 4.27 -9.60
C THR A 81 -39.16 5.37 -9.07
N SER A 82 -38.61 6.51 -8.66
CA SER A 82 -39.34 7.69 -8.16
C SER A 82 -40.27 8.31 -9.21
N SER A 83 -39.95 8.21 -10.51
CA SER A 83 -40.83 8.66 -11.60
C SER A 83 -42.19 7.95 -11.66
N ARG A 84 -42.29 6.74 -11.10
CA ARG A 84 -43.54 5.96 -11.03
C ARG A 84 -44.40 6.29 -9.82
N LEU A 85 -43.89 7.07 -8.88
CA LEU A 85 -44.65 7.49 -7.70
C LEU A 85 -45.46 8.76 -7.99
N HIS A 86 -46.46 9.02 -7.15
CA HIS A 86 -47.25 10.23 -7.25
C HIS A 86 -46.36 11.49 -7.19
N PRO A 87 -46.46 12.39 -8.18
CA PRO A 87 -45.52 13.50 -8.37
C PRO A 87 -45.32 14.45 -7.19
N GLN A 88 -46.33 14.58 -6.31
CA GLN A 88 -46.30 15.46 -5.14
C GLN A 88 -45.72 14.81 -3.87
N ARG A 89 -45.65 13.47 -3.81
CA ARG A 89 -45.25 12.73 -2.59
C ARG A 89 -43.82 12.17 -2.65
N ARG A 90 -43.23 12.14 -3.85
CA ARG A 90 -41.88 11.60 -4.07
C ARG A 90 -40.79 12.50 -3.48
N PHE A 91 -39.67 11.91 -3.05
CA PHE A 91 -38.53 12.65 -2.49
C PHE A 91 -38.02 13.75 -3.43
N ILE A 92 -37.92 13.46 -4.72
CA ILE A 92 -37.39 14.40 -5.74
C ILE A 92 -38.22 15.68 -5.86
N ALA A 93 -39.51 15.63 -5.48
CA ALA A 93 -40.37 16.80 -5.49
C ALA A 93 -39.93 17.89 -4.50
N ARG A 94 -39.12 17.54 -3.49
CA ARG A 94 -38.52 18.52 -2.56
C ARG A 94 -37.64 19.55 -3.28
N TYR A 95 -37.00 19.16 -4.38
CA TYR A 95 -36.14 20.03 -5.17
C TYR A 95 -36.90 20.73 -6.30
N LEU A 96 -38.24 20.67 -6.36
CA LEU A 96 -39.01 21.27 -7.45
C LEU A 96 -38.91 22.81 -7.45
N VAL A 97 -38.90 23.37 -6.26
CA VAL A 97 -38.89 24.81 -5.98
C VAL A 97 -37.73 25.06 -5.02
N ASP A 98 -36.94 26.09 -5.31
CA ASP A 98 -35.85 26.53 -4.45
C ASP A 98 -36.39 27.22 -3.17
N ASP A 99 -35.52 27.48 -2.19
CA ASP A 99 -35.90 28.14 -0.93
C ASP A 99 -36.55 29.52 -1.16
N GLU A 100 -36.25 30.17 -2.30
CA GLU A 100 -36.80 31.46 -2.73
C GLU A 100 -38.12 31.36 -3.52
N GLY A 101 -38.69 30.16 -3.70
CA GLY A 101 -39.93 29.98 -4.45
C GLY A 101 -39.75 29.87 -5.97
N ILE A 102 -38.50 29.84 -6.46
CA ILE A 102 -38.18 29.78 -7.90
C ILE A 102 -38.19 28.31 -8.38
N PRO A 103 -38.85 27.98 -9.51
CA PRO A 103 -38.81 26.63 -10.05
C PRO A 103 -37.42 26.25 -10.56
N THR A 104 -36.95 25.08 -10.15
CA THR A 104 -35.62 24.58 -10.51
C THR A 104 -35.64 23.79 -11.84
N GLY A 105 -34.51 23.80 -12.55
CA GLY A 105 -34.34 23.01 -13.77
C GLY A 105 -34.13 21.50 -13.52
N LEU A 106 -34.26 20.69 -14.58
CA LEU A 106 -34.06 19.24 -14.50
C LEU A 106 -32.64 18.85 -14.08
N LEU A 107 -31.62 19.53 -14.63
CA LEU A 107 -30.22 19.28 -14.31
C LEU A 107 -29.94 19.51 -12.81
N PHE A 108 -30.46 20.61 -12.27
CA PHE A 108 -30.34 20.94 -10.85
C PHE A 108 -30.88 19.80 -9.97
N ARG A 109 -32.11 19.35 -10.25
CA ARG A 109 -32.76 18.26 -9.50
C ARG A 109 -31.98 16.94 -9.60
N PHE A 110 -31.46 16.62 -10.78
CA PHE A 110 -30.65 15.42 -10.97
C PHE A 110 -29.33 15.50 -10.18
N LEU A 111 -28.67 16.65 -10.18
CA LEU A 111 -27.45 16.87 -9.41
C LEU A 111 -27.67 16.72 -7.91
N PHE A 112 -28.75 17.28 -7.35
CA PHE A 112 -29.07 17.11 -5.94
C PHE A 112 -29.39 15.65 -5.59
N ASN A 113 -30.18 14.96 -6.42
CA ASN A 113 -30.40 13.53 -6.28
C ASN A 113 -29.09 12.73 -6.31
N TYR A 114 -28.16 13.11 -7.18
CA TYR A 114 -26.83 12.51 -7.27
C TYR A 114 -25.97 12.76 -6.04
N VAL A 115 -25.99 13.98 -5.51
CA VAL A 115 -25.33 14.32 -4.24
C VAL A 115 -25.92 13.48 -3.10
N ASP A 116 -27.23 13.26 -3.06
CA ASP A 116 -27.84 12.43 -2.03
C ASP A 116 -27.55 10.93 -2.22
N ALA A 117 -27.39 10.45 -3.46
CA ALA A 117 -26.89 9.10 -3.72
C ALA A 117 -25.44 8.92 -3.27
N GLN A 118 -24.61 9.95 -3.41
CA GLN A 118 -23.24 9.96 -2.87
C GLN A 118 -23.26 9.95 -1.33
N LYS A 119 -24.12 10.74 -0.70
CA LYS A 119 -24.32 10.73 0.76
C LYS A 119 -24.77 9.35 1.26
N ALA A 120 -25.66 8.67 0.53
CA ALA A 120 -26.14 7.34 0.89
C ALA A 120 -25.02 6.28 0.90
N LEU A 121 -24.00 6.41 0.05
CA LEU A 121 -22.79 5.56 0.11
C LEU A 121 -22.02 5.69 1.44
N PHE A 122 -22.18 6.82 2.13
CA PHE A 122 -21.60 7.11 3.45
C PHE A 122 -22.64 6.98 4.58
N PHE A 123 -23.71 6.22 4.36
CA PHE A 123 -24.78 5.98 5.33
C PHE A 123 -25.54 7.24 5.78
N ILE A 124 -25.43 8.33 5.02
CA ILE A 124 -26.25 9.52 5.23
C ILE A 124 -27.52 9.34 4.40
N LEU A 125 -28.63 9.11 5.10
CA LEU A 125 -29.90 8.69 4.53
C LEU A 125 -30.70 9.85 3.92
N ARG A 126 -31.52 9.54 2.91
CA ARG A 126 -32.51 10.49 2.36
C ARG A 126 -33.69 10.58 3.33
N ASP A 127 -34.26 11.78 3.42
CA ASP A 127 -35.48 12.05 4.18
C ASP A 127 -36.72 11.64 3.35
N VAL A 128 -36.90 10.33 3.19
CA VAL A 128 -37.97 9.74 2.39
C VAL A 128 -39.24 9.56 3.21
N LYS A 129 -40.38 9.96 2.65
CA LYS A 129 -41.70 9.86 3.29
C LYS A 129 -42.53 8.68 2.77
N VAL A 130 -42.16 8.10 1.63
CA VAL A 130 -42.90 7.02 1.00
C VAL A 130 -42.26 5.66 1.29
N VAL A 131 -43.10 4.67 1.64
CA VAL A 131 -42.66 3.30 2.00
C VAL A 131 -41.79 2.65 0.92
N TRP A 132 -42.14 2.81 -0.37
CA TRP A 132 -41.34 2.27 -1.47
C TRP A 132 -39.94 2.89 -1.57
N GLU A 133 -39.83 4.21 -1.35
CA GLU A 133 -38.54 4.91 -1.33
C GLU A 133 -37.71 4.48 -0.10
N ALA A 134 -38.36 4.26 1.05
CA ALA A 134 -37.71 3.69 2.23
C ALA A 134 -37.20 2.25 2.00
N GLY A 135 -37.98 1.42 1.30
CA GLY A 135 -37.56 0.07 0.91
C GLY A 135 -36.36 0.07 -0.03
N TYR A 136 -36.34 0.99 -1.01
CA TYR A 136 -35.19 1.20 -1.88
C TYR A 136 -33.94 1.58 -1.08
N GLN A 137 -34.08 2.54 -0.15
CA GLN A 137 -33.00 3.02 0.68
C GLN A 137 -32.43 1.91 1.58
N ALA A 138 -33.25 0.99 2.08
CA ALA A 138 -32.78 -0.16 2.85
C ALA A 138 -31.85 -1.08 2.00
N VAL A 139 -32.21 -1.33 0.74
CA VAL A 139 -31.37 -2.10 -0.19
C VAL A 139 -30.09 -1.35 -0.55
N GLU A 140 -30.20 -0.04 -0.77
CA GLU A 140 -29.06 0.85 -1.03
C GLU A 140 -28.05 0.84 0.13
N MET A 141 -28.51 0.83 1.38
CA MET A 141 -27.63 0.74 2.57
C MET A 141 -26.82 -0.57 2.60
N LEU A 142 -27.42 -1.69 2.22
CA LEU A 142 -26.70 -2.97 2.16
C LEU A 142 -25.58 -2.92 1.11
N LEU A 143 -25.86 -2.36 -0.07
CA LEU A 143 -24.85 -2.18 -1.12
C LEU A 143 -23.77 -1.16 -0.72
N ALA A 144 -24.16 -0.05 -0.07
CA ALA A 144 -23.24 0.95 0.44
C ALA A 144 -22.24 0.36 1.44
N SER A 145 -22.68 -0.58 2.29
CA SER A 145 -21.78 -1.23 3.26
C SER A 145 -20.61 -1.97 2.62
N VAL A 146 -20.83 -2.60 1.47
CA VAL A 146 -19.80 -3.32 0.73
C VAL A 146 -18.78 -2.35 0.12
N VAL A 147 -19.27 -1.27 -0.50
CA VAL A 147 -18.42 -0.24 -1.12
C VAL A 147 -17.61 0.50 -0.06
N TYR A 148 -18.26 0.95 1.01
CA TYR A 148 -17.61 1.65 2.11
C TYR A 148 -16.59 0.78 2.84
N GLY A 149 -16.93 -0.50 3.11
CA GLY A 149 -16.01 -1.47 3.69
C GLY A 149 -14.74 -1.67 2.85
N SER A 150 -14.87 -1.68 1.52
CA SER A 150 -13.74 -1.77 0.60
C SER A 150 -12.84 -0.51 0.65
N ILE A 151 -13.44 0.68 0.67
CA ILE A 151 -12.72 1.96 0.76
C ILE A 151 -11.97 2.03 2.10
N PHE A 152 -12.65 1.75 3.20
CA PHE A 152 -12.06 1.80 4.54
C PHE A 152 -10.94 0.75 4.72
N GLY A 153 -11.13 -0.47 4.20
CA GLY A 153 -10.10 -1.50 4.20
C GLY A 153 -8.82 -1.07 3.48
N ASN A 154 -8.95 -0.39 2.33
CA ASN A 154 -7.82 0.17 1.60
C ASN A 154 -7.15 1.32 2.37
N LEU A 155 -7.92 2.21 3.02
CA LEU A 155 -7.38 3.27 3.87
C LEU A 155 -6.53 2.70 5.01
N VAL A 156 -7.04 1.67 5.70
CA VAL A 156 -6.27 0.98 6.76
C VAL A 156 -4.98 0.37 6.21
N SER A 157 -5.01 -0.22 5.01
CA SER A 157 -3.80 -0.74 4.35
C SER A 157 -2.79 0.37 4.05
N ILE A 158 -3.24 1.56 3.65
CA ILE A 158 -2.36 2.72 3.39
C ILE A 158 -1.74 3.21 4.69
N VAL A 159 -2.55 3.40 5.74
CA VAL A 159 -2.07 3.83 7.07
C VAL A 159 -1.01 2.87 7.59
N ARG A 160 -1.23 1.55 7.44
CA ARG A 160 -0.23 0.55 7.80
C ARG A 160 1.06 0.66 6.98
N SER A 161 0.96 1.00 5.69
CA SER A 161 2.14 1.17 4.83
C SER A 161 2.91 2.46 5.09
N LEU A 162 2.23 3.53 5.51
CA LEU A 162 2.84 4.80 5.90
C LEU A 162 3.48 4.73 7.29
N ASN A 163 2.96 3.87 8.17
CA ASN A 163 3.62 3.48 9.41
C ASN A 163 4.82 2.58 9.12
N VAL A 164 5.83 3.14 8.46
CA VAL A 164 7.20 2.61 8.37
C VAL A 164 7.73 2.27 9.78
N GLN A 165 7.30 3.02 10.80
CA GLN A 165 7.51 2.72 12.23
C GLN A 165 7.08 1.30 12.61
N GLY A 166 5.98 0.78 12.08
CA GLY A 166 5.49 -0.57 12.39
C GLY A 166 6.40 -1.68 11.82
N HIS A 167 7.10 -1.41 10.71
CA HIS A 167 8.13 -2.31 10.20
C HIS A 167 9.39 -2.27 11.07
N TYR A 168 9.83 -1.06 11.47
CA TYR A 168 10.93 -0.91 12.42
C TYR A 168 10.61 -1.54 13.79
N ASP A 169 9.37 -1.42 14.28
CA ASP A 169 8.92 -2.04 15.52
C ASP A 169 8.92 -3.56 15.44
N LYS A 170 8.52 -4.13 14.29
CA LYS A 170 8.61 -5.58 14.07
C LYS A 170 10.06 -6.05 14.04
N MET A 171 10.95 -5.32 13.37
CA MET A 171 12.38 -5.61 13.35
C MET A 171 12.99 -5.47 14.75
N ALA A 172 12.62 -4.44 15.51
CA ALA A 172 13.07 -4.21 16.87
C ALA A 172 12.58 -5.32 17.83
N LYS A 173 11.33 -5.78 17.69
CA LYS A 173 10.80 -6.92 18.45
C LYS A 173 11.55 -8.21 18.14
N SER A 174 11.77 -8.51 16.86
CA SER A 174 12.55 -9.68 16.44
C SER A 174 14.00 -9.62 16.95
N ARG A 175 14.64 -8.44 16.89
CA ARG A 175 15.96 -8.20 17.47
C ARG A 175 15.97 -8.48 18.98
N ASN A 176 15.04 -7.88 19.73
CA ASN A 176 14.99 -8.04 21.18
C ASN A 176 14.80 -9.52 21.55
N PHE A 177 13.95 -10.23 20.82
CA PHE A 177 13.78 -11.68 21.00
C PHE A 177 15.10 -12.44 20.77
N LYS A 178 15.80 -12.21 19.65
CA LYS A 178 17.11 -12.83 19.36
C LYS A 178 18.15 -12.51 20.44
N LYS A 179 18.27 -11.24 20.86
CA LYS A 179 19.22 -10.80 21.89
C LYS A 179 18.91 -11.45 23.25
N THR A 180 17.64 -11.53 23.64
CA THR A 180 17.24 -12.20 24.88
C THR A 180 17.52 -13.70 24.83
N PHE A 181 17.22 -14.36 23.71
CA PHE A 181 17.51 -15.77 23.53
C PHE A 181 19.02 -16.06 23.61
N LEU A 182 19.84 -15.28 22.91
CA LEU A 182 21.30 -15.40 22.97
C LEU A 182 21.81 -15.21 24.40
N ARG A 183 21.31 -14.20 25.12
CA ARG A 183 21.67 -13.98 26.52
C ARG A 183 21.33 -15.18 27.41
N GLN A 184 20.14 -15.75 27.25
CA GLN A 184 19.73 -16.95 27.98
C GLN A 184 20.62 -18.14 27.66
N TYR A 185 20.96 -18.34 26.38
CA TYR A 185 21.85 -19.40 25.94
C TYR A 185 23.25 -19.29 26.57
N LEU A 186 23.82 -18.08 26.61
CA LEU A 186 25.13 -17.84 27.21
C LEU A 186 25.13 -18.09 28.73
N ILE A 187 24.06 -17.73 29.42
CA ILE A 187 23.90 -17.97 30.86
C ILE A 187 23.71 -19.48 31.13
N ALA A 188 22.85 -20.15 30.37
CA ALA A 188 22.55 -21.57 30.54
C ALA A 188 23.80 -22.46 30.39
N ASN A 189 24.72 -22.06 29.49
CA ASN A 189 25.98 -22.75 29.26
C ASN A 189 27.15 -22.22 30.11
N GLN A 190 26.88 -21.37 31.11
CA GLN A 190 27.87 -20.90 32.08
C GLN A 190 29.09 -20.17 31.48
N PHE A 191 28.88 -19.40 30.41
CA PHE A 191 29.96 -18.58 29.83
C PHE A 191 30.45 -17.53 30.86
N PRO A 192 31.76 -17.21 30.92
CA PRO A 192 32.28 -16.15 31.79
C PRO A 192 31.64 -14.79 31.48
N ALA A 193 31.35 -13.98 32.51
CA ALA A 193 30.64 -12.70 32.35
C ALA A 193 31.31 -11.73 31.35
N THR A 194 32.65 -11.72 31.31
CA THR A 194 33.44 -10.92 30.36
C THR A 194 33.23 -11.37 28.92
N LEU A 195 33.12 -12.67 28.66
CA LEU A 195 32.86 -13.23 27.35
C LEU A 195 31.39 -13.00 26.93
N GLN A 196 30.45 -13.09 27.88
CA GLN A 196 29.05 -12.78 27.62
C GLN A 196 28.87 -11.33 27.14
N GLN A 197 29.48 -10.37 27.84
CA GLN A 197 29.41 -8.96 27.45
C GLN A 197 30.01 -8.74 26.06
N ARG A 198 31.20 -9.29 25.79
CA ARG A 198 31.85 -9.20 24.49
C ARG A 198 30.98 -9.72 23.34
N ILE A 199 30.32 -10.87 23.51
CA ILE A 199 29.44 -11.43 22.48
C ILE A 199 28.22 -10.52 22.27
N LEU A 200 27.60 -10.02 23.34
CA LEU A 200 26.43 -9.15 23.25
C LEU A 200 26.76 -7.78 22.62
N ASP A 201 27.96 -7.25 22.88
CA ASP A 201 28.45 -5.99 22.31
C ASP A 201 28.72 -6.13 20.81
N GLN A 202 29.36 -7.23 20.40
CA GLN A 202 29.61 -7.54 18.98
C GLN A 202 28.30 -7.69 18.19
N GLU A 203 27.31 -8.40 18.74
CA GLU A 203 25.97 -8.52 18.12
C GLU A 203 25.26 -7.16 17.99
N GLU A 204 25.44 -6.29 18.98
CA GLU A 204 24.91 -4.92 18.92
C GLU A 204 25.60 -4.08 17.86
N PHE A 205 26.93 -4.18 17.77
CA PHE A 205 27.73 -3.53 16.75
C PHE A 205 27.32 -3.96 15.33
N ASP A 206 27.16 -5.27 15.12
CA ASP A 206 26.73 -5.84 13.84
C ASP A 206 25.34 -5.38 13.45
N PHE A 207 24.40 -5.33 14.39
CA PHE A 207 23.05 -4.84 14.13
C PHE A 207 23.04 -3.37 13.68
N LEU A 208 23.79 -2.50 14.36
CA LEU A 208 23.87 -1.08 14.04
C LEU A 208 24.50 -0.85 12.66
N HIS A 209 25.55 -1.62 12.31
CA HIS A 209 26.21 -1.52 11.02
C HIS A 209 25.36 -2.07 9.87
N LYS A 210 24.67 -3.20 10.09
CA LYS A 210 23.78 -3.81 9.10
C LYS A 210 22.43 -3.09 8.98
N LYS A 211 22.12 -2.13 9.85
CA LYS A 211 20.79 -1.48 9.97
C LYS A 211 19.64 -2.51 10.02
N GLY A 212 19.89 -3.66 10.63
CA GLY A 212 18.94 -4.77 10.74
C GLY A 212 18.65 -5.56 9.46
N MET A 213 19.41 -5.39 8.39
CA MET A 213 19.26 -6.13 7.14
C MET A 213 20.50 -6.98 6.84
N ASP A 214 20.31 -8.29 6.72
CA ASP A 214 21.40 -9.18 6.31
C ASP A 214 21.50 -9.15 4.79
N LEU A 215 22.28 -8.19 4.27
CA LEU A 215 22.50 -8.04 2.84
C LEU A 215 23.07 -9.31 2.22
N ASP A 216 23.86 -10.08 2.97
CA ASP A 216 24.45 -11.33 2.50
C ASP A 216 23.37 -12.38 2.20
N GLU A 217 22.34 -12.49 3.04
CA GLU A 217 21.19 -13.38 2.81
C GLU A 217 20.43 -12.98 1.54
N ILE A 218 20.19 -11.67 1.35
CA ILE A 218 19.51 -11.15 0.16
C ILE A 218 20.34 -11.43 -1.09
N VAL A 219 21.64 -11.11 -1.07
CA VAL A 219 22.56 -11.33 -2.19
C VAL A 219 22.68 -12.82 -2.53
N ASN A 220 22.67 -13.70 -1.53
CA ASN A 220 22.72 -15.15 -1.73
C ASN A 220 21.40 -15.74 -2.27
N SER A 221 20.26 -15.05 -2.06
CA SER A 221 18.98 -15.46 -2.64
C SER A 221 18.84 -15.14 -4.14
N LEU A 222 19.72 -14.29 -4.68
CA LEU A 222 19.70 -13.90 -6.09
C LEU A 222 20.30 -14.99 -7.01
N PRO A 223 19.86 -15.06 -8.28
CA PRO A 223 20.50 -15.91 -9.28
C PRO A 223 22.00 -15.63 -9.40
N SER A 224 22.78 -16.66 -9.70
CA SER A 224 24.25 -16.62 -9.70
C SER A 224 24.84 -15.48 -10.54
N GLY A 225 24.26 -15.16 -11.69
CA GLY A 225 24.68 -14.03 -12.54
C GLY A 225 24.55 -12.68 -11.84
N MET A 226 23.38 -12.36 -11.29
CA MET A 226 23.16 -11.09 -10.58
C MET A 226 24.00 -11.00 -9.31
N ARG A 227 24.12 -12.11 -8.57
CA ARG A 227 24.96 -12.20 -7.39
C ARG A 227 26.42 -11.86 -7.73
N ARG A 228 26.95 -12.45 -8.80
CA ARG A 228 28.30 -12.18 -9.29
C ARG A 228 28.47 -10.70 -9.61
N ASP A 229 27.59 -10.11 -10.41
CA ASP A 229 27.69 -8.70 -10.81
C ASP A 229 27.73 -7.75 -9.59
N ILE A 230 26.92 -8.03 -8.57
CA ILE A 230 26.92 -7.28 -7.31
C ILE A 230 28.27 -7.46 -6.57
N LEU A 231 28.72 -8.69 -6.36
CA LEU A 231 29.97 -8.97 -5.65
C LEU A 231 31.17 -8.36 -6.39
N MET A 232 31.19 -8.43 -7.72
CA MET A 232 32.20 -7.79 -8.56
C MET A 232 32.23 -6.29 -8.31
N HIS A 233 31.08 -5.62 -8.36
CA HIS A 233 31.02 -4.19 -8.10
C HIS A 233 31.50 -3.82 -6.68
N LEU A 234 31.21 -4.66 -5.69
CA LEU A 234 31.54 -4.38 -4.28
C LEU A 234 33.00 -4.62 -3.90
N TYR A 235 33.68 -5.58 -4.54
CA TYR A 235 35.00 -6.07 -4.10
C TYR A 235 36.10 -6.00 -5.16
N TRP A 236 35.79 -5.66 -6.42
CA TRP A 236 36.80 -5.59 -7.48
C TRP A 236 37.97 -4.66 -7.14
N SER A 237 37.65 -3.44 -6.70
CA SER A 237 38.65 -2.43 -6.35
C SER A 237 39.50 -2.81 -5.13
N LEU A 238 39.00 -3.70 -4.25
CA LEU A 238 39.77 -4.22 -3.13
C LEU A 238 40.81 -5.22 -3.63
N ILE A 239 40.40 -6.18 -4.46
CA ILE A 239 41.28 -7.22 -4.99
C ILE A 239 42.36 -6.63 -5.91
N GLU A 240 42.02 -5.62 -6.71
CA GLU A 240 42.96 -4.97 -7.62
C GLU A 240 44.11 -4.25 -6.89
N LYS A 241 43.86 -3.73 -5.69
CA LYS A 241 44.87 -3.03 -4.87
C LYS A 241 45.83 -3.96 -4.14
N VAL A 242 45.48 -5.24 -3.99
CA VAL A 242 46.29 -6.20 -3.23
C VAL A 242 47.44 -6.70 -4.11
N PRO A 243 48.71 -6.44 -3.76
CA PRO A 243 49.85 -6.80 -4.60
C PRO A 243 49.96 -8.31 -4.90
N LEU A 244 49.50 -9.15 -3.96
CA LEU A 244 49.47 -10.61 -4.10
C LEU A 244 48.70 -11.07 -5.35
N PHE A 245 47.66 -10.33 -5.76
CA PHE A 245 46.81 -10.68 -6.90
C PHE A 245 47.08 -9.80 -8.14
N ALA A 246 48.12 -8.98 -8.15
CA ALA A 246 48.36 -8.04 -9.24
C ALA A 246 48.56 -8.74 -10.60
N LYS A 247 49.28 -9.88 -10.60
CA LYS A 247 49.66 -10.63 -11.81
C LYS A 247 48.73 -11.80 -12.16
N THR A 248 47.60 -11.96 -11.45
CA THR A 248 46.65 -13.04 -11.74
C THR A 248 45.66 -12.62 -12.83
N ASP A 249 45.12 -13.62 -13.53
CA ASP A 249 44.13 -13.44 -14.59
C ASP A 249 42.77 -12.97 -14.04
N MET A 250 41.96 -12.41 -14.93
CA MET A 250 40.65 -11.87 -14.57
C MET A 250 39.70 -12.96 -14.04
N ALA A 251 39.75 -14.17 -14.61
CA ALA A 251 38.88 -15.27 -14.21
C ALA A 251 39.21 -15.74 -12.78
N PHE A 252 40.49 -15.81 -12.42
CA PHE A 252 40.91 -16.07 -11.03
C PHE A 252 40.38 -15.01 -10.06
N LYS A 253 40.50 -13.71 -10.39
CA LYS A 253 39.99 -12.62 -9.52
C LYS A 253 38.47 -12.70 -9.35
N GLN A 254 37.73 -13.03 -10.40
CA GLN A 254 36.28 -13.23 -10.34
C GLN A 254 35.92 -14.43 -9.44
N ALA A 255 36.61 -15.56 -9.61
CA ALA A 255 36.41 -16.75 -8.80
C ALA A 255 36.80 -16.54 -7.32
N LEU A 256 37.73 -15.63 -7.05
CA LEU A 256 38.09 -15.20 -5.70
C LEU A 256 36.96 -14.36 -5.09
N ILE A 257 36.45 -13.36 -5.82
CA ILE A 257 35.38 -12.46 -5.35
C ILE A 257 34.09 -13.21 -5.01
N GLU A 258 33.74 -14.24 -5.78
CA GLU A 258 32.57 -15.08 -5.49
C GLU A 258 32.68 -15.88 -4.18
N ARG A 259 33.88 -16.01 -3.62
CA ARG A 259 34.18 -16.70 -2.35
C ARG A 259 34.45 -15.76 -1.18
N ILE A 260 34.47 -14.45 -1.39
CA ILE A 260 34.70 -13.48 -0.31
C ILE A 260 33.47 -13.43 0.60
N THR A 261 33.69 -13.60 1.90
CA THR A 261 32.69 -13.37 2.95
C THR A 261 33.04 -12.12 3.74
N MET A 262 32.06 -11.25 3.99
CA MET A 262 32.26 -10.06 4.82
C MET A 262 32.22 -10.44 6.30
N ILE A 263 33.21 -9.98 7.07
CA ILE A 263 33.17 -10.00 8.53
C ILE A 263 33.34 -8.57 9.04
N ASN A 264 32.63 -8.23 10.11
CA ASN A 264 32.76 -6.95 10.81
C ASN A 264 33.29 -7.25 12.21
N VAL A 265 34.30 -6.52 12.64
CA VAL A 265 34.95 -6.74 13.94
C VAL A 265 34.99 -5.42 14.68
N GLN A 266 34.49 -5.40 15.92
CA GLN A 266 34.53 -4.22 16.76
C GLN A 266 35.97 -3.93 17.27
N SER A 267 36.28 -2.66 17.52
CA SER A 267 37.56 -2.28 18.14
C SER A 267 37.76 -2.98 19.50
N GLY A 268 38.99 -3.44 19.77
CA GLY A 268 39.34 -4.19 20.99
C GLY A 268 39.15 -5.70 20.86
N PHE A 269 38.70 -6.20 19.71
CA PHE A 269 38.64 -7.62 19.41
C PHE A 269 39.84 -8.06 18.57
N TYR A 270 40.31 -9.28 18.83
CA TYR A 270 41.37 -9.92 18.07
C TYR A 270 40.75 -10.70 16.90
N VAL A 271 41.26 -10.50 15.69
CA VAL A 271 40.85 -11.28 14.51
C VAL A 271 41.43 -12.69 14.57
N PHE A 272 42.70 -12.80 14.94
CA PHE A 272 43.41 -14.05 15.24
C PHE A 272 44.52 -13.77 16.26
N LYS A 273 44.99 -14.80 16.94
CA LYS A 273 46.04 -14.75 17.95
C LYS A 273 47.22 -15.64 17.58
N GLN A 274 48.37 -15.37 18.20
CA GLN A 274 49.53 -16.23 18.07
C GLN A 274 49.20 -17.65 18.58
N GLY A 275 49.45 -18.66 17.75
CA GLY A 275 49.10 -20.05 18.03
C GLY A 275 47.83 -20.53 17.32
N ASP A 276 47.02 -19.62 16.75
CA ASP A 276 45.89 -20.01 15.90
C ASP A 276 46.39 -20.59 14.57
N THR A 277 45.66 -21.56 14.03
CA THR A 277 45.98 -22.13 12.71
C THR A 277 45.53 -21.18 11.62
N GLY A 278 46.47 -20.64 10.85
CA GLY A 278 46.18 -19.73 9.72
C GLY A 278 45.55 -20.47 8.55
N THR A 279 44.21 -20.50 8.51
CA THR A 279 43.43 -21.15 7.46
C THR A 279 42.90 -20.17 6.42
N ASP A 280 42.71 -18.91 6.81
CA ASP A 280 42.04 -17.89 6.01
C ASP A 280 42.94 -16.69 5.70
N LEU A 281 42.66 -16.04 4.56
CA LEU A 281 43.24 -14.77 4.17
C LEU A 281 42.26 -13.63 4.45
N PHE A 282 42.67 -12.66 5.27
CA PHE A 282 41.86 -11.48 5.59
C PHE A 282 42.31 -10.27 4.76
N LEU A 283 41.34 -9.56 4.17
CA LEU A 283 41.55 -8.33 3.42
C LEU A 283 40.80 -7.17 4.09
N VAL A 284 41.50 -6.10 4.44
CA VAL A 284 40.90 -4.94 5.11
C VAL A 284 40.22 -4.04 4.07
N LYS A 285 38.87 -4.07 4.04
CA LYS A 285 38.07 -3.20 3.16
C LYS A 285 37.93 -1.78 3.70
N LYS A 286 37.66 -1.64 5.01
CA LYS A 286 37.46 -0.38 5.73
C LYS A 286 37.91 -0.56 7.18
N GLY A 287 38.48 0.50 7.75
CA GLY A 287 39.03 0.48 9.11
C GLY A 287 40.54 0.27 9.12
N ALA A 288 41.08 -0.01 10.31
CA ALA A 288 42.48 -0.27 10.53
C ALA A 288 42.62 -1.45 11.49
N VAL A 289 43.65 -2.27 11.27
CA VAL A 289 44.05 -3.35 12.17
C VAL A 289 45.40 -2.99 12.78
N ALA A 290 45.69 -3.55 13.95
CA ALA A 290 46.99 -3.34 14.60
C ALA A 290 47.58 -4.71 14.93
N ILE A 291 48.87 -4.85 14.70
CA ILE A 291 49.63 -6.03 15.12
C ILE A 291 50.09 -5.78 16.55
N MET A 292 49.75 -6.69 17.45
CA MET A 292 50.07 -6.62 18.88
C MET A 292 51.16 -7.65 19.21
N SER A 293 52.10 -7.28 20.08
CA SER A 293 53.06 -8.20 20.69
C SER A 293 52.38 -9.07 21.75
N ALA A 294 53.09 -10.10 22.23
CA ALA A 294 52.65 -10.92 23.37
C ALA A 294 52.39 -10.08 24.63
N ASP A 295 53.11 -8.95 24.78
CA ASP A 295 52.97 -8.01 25.90
C ASP A 295 51.90 -6.92 25.66
N GLU A 296 50.99 -7.13 24.71
CA GLU A 296 49.94 -6.18 24.29
C GLU A 296 50.47 -4.80 23.82
N THR A 297 51.74 -4.74 23.42
CA THR A 297 52.34 -3.54 22.82
C THR A 297 52.08 -3.50 21.31
N ARG A 298 51.72 -2.33 20.78
CA ARG A 298 51.41 -2.14 19.36
C ARG A 298 52.71 -2.15 18.54
N LEU A 299 52.85 -3.11 17.63
CA LEU A 299 54.03 -3.29 16.79
C LEU A 299 53.91 -2.59 15.43
N ALA A 300 52.73 -2.64 14.81
CA ALA A 300 52.48 -2.05 13.49
C ALA A 300 50.99 -1.80 13.25
N THR A 301 50.70 -1.04 12.19
CA THR A 301 49.36 -0.71 11.69
C THR A 301 49.25 -0.98 10.21
#